data_AF-A0A1Y2HDF7-F1
#
_entry.id   AF-A0A1Y2HDF7-F1
#
_cell.length_a   1.000
_cell.length_b   1.000
_cell.length_c   1.000
_cell.angle_alpha   90.00
_cell.angle_beta   90.00
_cell.angle_gamma   90.00
#
_symmetry.space_group_name_H-M   'P 1'
#
loop_
_entity.id
_entity.type
_entity.pdbx_description
1 polymer ?
#
loop_
_entity_poly.entity_id
_entity_poly.type
_entity_poly.pdbx_seq_one_letter_code
_entity_poly.pdbx_strand_id
1 'polypeptide(L)'
;MSSALETVRKHTRRMSESLKRSPIKEPRSTNIDDHPAPISLLLDGNEMVYENGIWVAATADGMQLKEQLTTLVDRNQQLQEENQLLKFKLELLMDMLAVTKLDVLRLQEAQRH
;
A
#
# COMPACT_ATOMS: atom_id res chain seq x y z
N MET A 1 -36.07 35.50 -52.52
CA MET A 1 -35.94 34.28 -51.70
C MET A 1 -34.48 34.10 -51.29
N SER A 2 -34.05 34.58 -50.12
CA SER A 2 -32.73 34.20 -49.56
C SER A 2 -32.64 34.44 -48.04
N SER A 3 -33.60 33.91 -47.28
CA SER A 3 -33.75 34.17 -45.83
C SER A 3 -33.55 32.93 -44.94
N ALA A 4 -32.85 31.91 -45.43
CA ALA A 4 -32.53 30.72 -44.64
C ALA A 4 -31.07 30.68 -44.19
N LEU A 5 -30.12 31.10 -45.05
CA LEU A 5 -28.68 31.01 -44.77
C LEU A 5 -28.16 32.09 -43.81
N GLU A 6 -28.83 33.24 -43.73
CA GLU A 6 -28.41 34.35 -42.87
C GLU A 6 -28.75 34.11 -41.38
N THR A 7 -29.84 33.39 -41.12
CA THR A 7 -30.31 33.04 -39.77
C THR A 7 -29.41 32.00 -39.11
N VAL A 8 -28.93 31.01 -39.87
CA VAL A 8 -27.99 29.97 -39.40
C VAL A 8 -26.63 30.58 -39.01
N ARG A 9 -26.17 31.59 -39.75
CA ARG A 9 -24.91 32.30 -39.49
C ARG A 9 -24.94 33.10 -38.18
N LYS A 10 -26.10 33.66 -37.81
CA LYS A 10 -26.26 34.41 -36.56
C LYS A 10 -26.33 33.49 -35.33
N HIS A 11 -26.92 32.30 -35.48
CA HIS A 11 -27.04 31.33 -34.37
C HIS A 11 -25.72 30.63 -34.02
N THR A 12 -24.83 30.43 -35.00
CA THR A 12 -23.53 29.76 -34.78
C THR A 12 -22.43 30.70 -34.28
N ARG A 13 -22.56 32.02 -34.49
CA ARG A 13 -21.55 33.01 -34.08
C ARG A 13 -21.61 33.38 -32.59
N ARG A 14 -22.71 33.06 -31.90
CA ARG A 14 -22.95 33.47 -30.50
C ARG A 14 -22.42 32.51 -29.43
N MET A 15 -22.07 31.27 -29.78
CA MET A 15 -21.62 30.26 -28.80
C MET A 15 -20.10 30.27 -28.56
N SER A 16 -19.32 31.01 -29.34
CA SER A 16 -17.85 31.07 -29.21
C SER A 16 -17.35 32.33 -28.48
N GLU A 17 -18.21 33.28 -28.12
CA GLU A 17 -17.80 34.56 -27.53
C GLU A 17 -17.67 34.56 -26.00
N SER A 18 -18.09 33.47 -25.33
CA SER A 18 -18.06 33.39 -23.85
C SER A 18 -16.95 32.53 -23.26
N LEU A 19 -16.06 31.94 -24.05
CA LEU A 19 -14.77 31.44 -23.53
C LEU A 19 -13.70 32.49 -23.75
N LYS A 20 -13.72 33.52 -22.90
CA LYS A 20 -12.51 34.32 -22.65
C LYS A 20 -11.48 33.34 -22.09
N ARG A 21 -10.58 32.84 -22.96
CA ARG A 21 -9.34 32.23 -22.51
C ARG A 21 -8.70 33.28 -21.60
N SER A 22 -8.46 32.93 -20.34
CA SER A 22 -7.58 33.70 -19.48
C SER A 22 -6.28 34.00 -20.25
N PRO A 23 -5.61 35.14 -19.98
CA PRO A 23 -4.32 35.41 -20.60
C PRO A 23 -3.46 34.16 -20.40
N ILE A 24 -3.01 33.57 -21.50
CA ILE A 24 -2.01 32.50 -21.45
C ILE A 24 -0.86 33.10 -20.68
N LYS A 25 -0.65 32.60 -19.46
CA LYS A 25 0.51 32.91 -18.63
C LYS A 25 1.72 32.75 -19.55
N GLU A 26 2.50 33.82 -19.66
CA GLU A 26 3.69 33.88 -20.53
C GLU A 26 4.46 32.56 -20.46
N PRO A 27 5.01 32.06 -21.60
CA PRO A 27 5.83 30.87 -21.56
C PRO A 27 6.94 31.13 -20.54
N ARG A 28 6.91 30.37 -19.44
CA ARG A 28 7.98 30.35 -18.45
C ARG A 28 9.29 30.30 -19.22
N SER A 29 10.18 31.26 -18.97
CA SER A 29 11.53 31.24 -19.51
C SER A 29 12.11 29.86 -19.25
N THR A 30 12.34 29.09 -20.31
CA THR A 30 13.01 27.80 -20.25
C THR A 30 14.50 28.04 -20.06
N ASN A 31 14.88 28.60 -18.92
CA ASN A 31 16.11 28.15 -18.28
C ASN A 31 15.76 26.77 -17.74
N ILE A 32 15.91 25.76 -18.61
CA ILE A 32 15.91 24.37 -18.19
C ILE A 32 17.21 24.27 -17.41
N ASP A 33 17.14 24.44 -16.09
CA ASP A 33 18.18 23.90 -15.23
C ASP A 33 18.36 22.45 -15.68
N ASP A 34 19.61 22.09 -16.03
CA ASP A 34 19.98 20.80 -16.60
C ASP A 34 19.82 19.62 -15.60
N HIS A 35 19.12 19.90 -14.50
CA HIS A 35 18.75 18.98 -13.45
C HIS A 35 17.23 19.06 -13.26
N PRO A 36 16.46 18.09 -13.80
CA PRO A 36 15.04 18.02 -13.50
C PRO A 36 14.87 17.95 -11.98
N ALA A 37 13.94 18.73 -11.45
CA ALA A 37 13.62 18.69 -10.01
C ALA A 37 13.32 17.23 -9.59
N PRO A 38 13.75 16.81 -8.38
CA PRO A 38 13.48 15.47 -7.89
C PRO A 38 11.99 15.15 -7.94
N ILE A 39 11.62 13.96 -8.40
CA ILE A 39 10.22 13.54 -8.42
C ILE A 39 9.83 13.26 -6.96
N SER A 40 9.00 14.11 -6.37
CA SER A 40 8.45 13.90 -5.04
C SER A 40 6.98 13.46 -5.07
N LEU A 41 6.59 12.64 -4.09
CA LEU A 41 5.24 12.12 -3.90
C LEU A 41 4.85 12.33 -2.43
N LEU A 42 3.67 12.93 -2.21
CA LEU A 42 3.11 13.11 -0.88
C LEU A 42 2.05 12.01 -0.66
N LEU A 43 2.32 11.08 0.25
CA LEU A 43 1.39 10.01 0.61
C LEU A 43 1.08 10.10 2.11
N ASP A 44 -0.18 10.38 2.44
CA ASP A 44 -0.66 10.46 3.83
C ASP A 44 0.18 11.40 4.73
N GLY A 45 0.63 12.53 4.16
CA GLY A 45 1.48 13.50 4.88
C GLY A 45 2.98 13.19 4.86
N ASN A 46 3.39 12.02 4.37
CA ASN A 46 4.80 11.69 4.18
C ASN A 46 5.26 12.08 2.78
N GLU A 47 6.30 12.92 2.69
CA GLU A 47 6.96 13.24 1.44
C GLU A 47 8.00 12.18 1.12
N MET A 48 7.94 11.63 -0.10
CA MET A 48 8.88 10.66 -0.63
C MET A 48 9.54 11.25 -1.87
N VAL A 49 10.85 11.06 -2.03
CA VAL A 49 11.59 11.48 -3.22
C VAL A 49 12.10 10.24 -3.95
N TYR A 50 11.97 10.25 -5.27
CA TYR A 50 12.50 9.19 -6.12
C TYR A 50 13.97 9.45 -6.45
N GLU A 51 14.87 8.65 -5.88
CA GLU A 51 16.32 8.74 -6.08
C GLU A 51 16.89 7.36 -6.42
N ASN A 52 17.79 7.29 -7.40
CA ASN A 52 18.52 6.07 -7.77
C ASN A 52 17.63 4.82 -8.02
N GLY A 53 16.43 5.03 -8.58
CA GLY A 53 15.50 3.94 -8.89
C GLY A 53 14.58 3.54 -7.74
N ILE A 54 14.67 4.20 -6.59
CA ILE A 54 13.98 3.82 -5.35
C ILE A 54 13.26 5.03 -4.75
N TRP A 55 12.14 4.79 -4.07
CA TRP A 55 11.45 5.82 -3.29
C TRP A 55 12.06 5.91 -1.89
N VAL A 56 12.54 7.10 -1.52
CA VAL A 56 13.15 7.40 -0.23
C VAL A 56 12.25 8.37 0.53
N ALA A 57 12.01 8.13 1.82
CA ALA A 57 11.28 9.09 2.64
C ALA A 57 12.11 10.38 2.80
N ALA A 58 11.56 11.52 2.41
CA ALA A 58 12.18 12.83 2.53
C ALA A 58 11.94 13.47 3.91
N THR A 59 10.86 13.07 4.60
CA THR A 59 10.57 13.48 5.98
C THR A 59 11.14 12.50 7.00
N ALA A 60 11.59 13.02 8.15
CA ALA A 60 12.03 12.22 9.29
C ALA A 60 10.93 11.24 9.76
N ASP A 61 9.67 11.67 9.69
CA ASP A 61 8.49 10.87 10.06
C ASP A 61 8.33 9.64 9.15
N GLY A 62 8.60 9.78 7.84
CA GLY A 62 8.54 8.67 6.89
C GLY A 62 9.68 7.65 7.08
N MET A 63 10.85 8.09 7.53
CA MET A 63 11.94 7.19 7.93
C MET A 63 11.60 6.41 9.21
N GLN A 64 11.05 7.09 10.22
CA GLN A 64 10.61 6.44 11.47
C GLN A 64 9.50 5.42 11.22
N LEU A 65 8.54 5.71 10.34
CA LEU A 65 7.47 4.77 9.98
C LEU A 65 8.05 3.49 9.33
N LYS A 66 9.05 3.62 8.46
CA LYS A 66 9.72 2.46 7.86
C LYS A 66 10.40 1.59 8.91
N GLU A 67 11.11 2.19 9.85
CA GLU A 67 11.78 1.48 10.95
C GLU A 67 10.77 0.79 11.88
N GLN A 68 9.68 1.47 12.22
CA GLN A 68 8.58 0.89 13.00
C GLN A 68 7.92 -0.28 12.26
N LEU A 69 7.74 -0.17 10.94
CA LEU A 69 7.20 -1.26 10.13
C LEU A 69 8.15 -2.46 10.11
N THR A 70 9.45 -2.26 9.94
CA THR A 70 10.42 -3.36 9.96
C THR A 70 10.46 -4.06 11.31
N THR A 71 10.46 -3.31 12.41
CA THR A 71 10.44 -3.90 13.75
C THR A 71 9.14 -4.64 14.04
N LEU A 72 8.01 -4.15 13.54
CA LEU A 72 6.72 -4.86 13.62
C LEU A 72 6.71 -6.16 12.82
N VAL A 73 7.29 -6.16 11.61
CA VAL A 73 7.41 -7.36 10.77
C VAL A 73 8.27 -8.41 11.47
N ASP A 74 9.44 -8.02 11.98
CA ASP A 74 10.34 -8.93 12.69
C ASP A 74 9.68 -9.53 13.93
N ARG A 75 8.97 -8.70 14.70
CA ARG A 75 8.24 -9.15 15.89
C ARG A 75 7.09 -10.09 15.53
N ASN A 76 6.39 -9.82 14.42
CA ASN A 76 5.32 -10.71 13.95
C ASN A 76 5.90 -12.07 13.54
N GLN A 77 7.02 -12.08 12.83
CA GLN A 77 7.72 -13.30 12.43
C GLN A 77 8.14 -14.13 13.66
N GLN A 78 8.75 -13.50 14.66
CA GLN A 78 9.11 -14.18 15.92
C GLN A 78 7.89 -14.79 16.62
N LEU A 79 6.78 -14.04 16.69
CA LEU A 79 5.54 -14.54 17.29
C LEU A 79 4.93 -15.70 16.49
N GLN A 80 5.03 -15.69 15.16
CA GLN A 80 4.58 -16.78 14.32
C GLN A 80 5.40 -18.06 14.56
N GLU A 81 6.73 -17.93 14.65
CA GLU A 81 7.63 -19.06 14.95
C GLU A 81 7.35 -19.64 16.33
N GLU A 82 7.18 -18.79 17.35
CA GLU A 82 6.80 -19.24 18.69
C GLU A 82 5.42 -19.94 18.67
N ASN A 83 4.44 -19.40 17.94
CA ASN A 83 3.12 -20.00 17.82
C ASN A 83 3.18 -21.39 17.15
N GLN A 84 3.99 -21.54 16.11
CA GLN A 84 4.22 -22.82 15.45
C GLN A 84 4.89 -23.83 16.40
N LEU A 85 5.91 -23.40 17.15
CA LEU A 85 6.56 -24.25 18.14
C LEU A 85 5.60 -24.68 19.25
N LEU A 86 4.75 -23.77 19.74
CA LEU A 86 3.75 -24.07 20.76
C LEU A 86 2.71 -25.08 20.25
N LYS A 87 2.25 -24.93 19.01
CA LYS A 87 1.34 -25.90 18.37
C LYS A 87 1.97 -27.29 18.31
N PHE A 88 3.22 -27.39 17.86
CA PHE A 88 3.94 -28.65 17.82
C PHE A 88 4.08 -29.29 19.22
N LYS A 89 4.43 -28.50 20.24
CA LYS A 89 4.50 -28.98 21.63
C LYS A 89 3.17 -29.51 22.12
N LEU A 90 2.06 -28.84 21.80
CA LEU A 90 0.72 -29.29 22.15
C LEU A 90 0.37 -30.62 21.47
N GLU A 91 0.63 -30.74 20.17
CA GLU A 91 0.40 -31.99 19.43
C GLU A 91 1.18 -33.15 20.05
N LEU A 92 2.47 -32.95 20.32
CA LEU A 92 3.31 -33.96 20.95
C LEU A 92 2.78 -34.38 22.33
N LEU A 93 2.39 -33.41 23.16
CA LEU A 93 1.82 -33.69 24.48
C LEU A 93 0.49 -34.43 24.39
N MET A 94 -0.34 -34.10 23.39
CA MET A 94 -1.59 -34.80 23.13
C MET A 94 -1.33 -36.26 22.73
N ASP A 95 -0.34 -36.52 21.88
CA ASP A 95 0.05 -37.89 21.51
C ASP A 95 0.57 -38.68 22.72
N MET A 96 1.41 -38.07 23.56
CA MET A 96 1.89 -38.70 24.80
C MET A 96 0.73 -39.03 25.76
N LEU A 97 -0.24 -38.13 25.90
CA LEU A 97 -1.43 -38.38 26.71
C LEU A 97 -2.32 -39.49 26.13
N ALA A 98 -2.44 -39.56 24.81
CA ALA A 98 -3.17 -40.63 24.15
C ALA A 98 -2.51 -42.00 24.39
N VAL A 99 -1.18 -42.09 24.25
CA VAL A 99 -0.40 -43.32 24.50
C VAL A 99 -0.54 -43.76 25.95
N THR A 100 -0.31 -42.85 26.90
CA THR A 100 -0.42 -43.19 28.34
C THR A 100 -1.83 -43.66 28.71
N LYS A 101 -2.87 -43.02 28.17
CA LYS A 101 -4.26 -43.45 28.37
C LYS A 101 -4.49 -44.86 27.81
N LEU A 102 -3.94 -45.16 26.64
CA LEU A 102 -4.05 -46.47 26.00
C LEU A 102 -3.36 -47.54 26.87
N ASP A 103 -2.17 -47.26 27.40
CA ASP A 103 -1.46 -48.18 28.29
C ASP A 103 -2.25 -48.46 29.58
N VAL A 104 -2.87 -47.43 30.18
CA VAL A 104 -3.74 -47.61 31.34
C VAL A 104 -4.92 -48.52 31.01
N LEU A 105 -5.55 -48.34 29.85
CA LEU A 105 -6.67 -49.19 29.41
C LEU A 105 -6.22 -50.65 29.23
N ARG A 106 -5.08 -50.88 28.59
CA ARG A 106 -4.51 -52.24 28.43
C ARG A 106 -4.22 -52.92 29.77
N LEU A 107 -3.68 -52.18 30.74
CA LEU A 107 -3.43 -52.72 32.07
C LEU A 107 -4.74 -53.09 32.79
N GLN A 108 -5.78 -52.27 32.65
CA GLN A 108 -7.10 -52.58 33.21
C GLN A 108 -7.74 -53.80 32.56
N GLU A 109 -7.59 -53.99 31.26
CA GLU A 109 -8.04 -55.20 30.56
C GLU A 109 -7.27 -56.44 31.01
N ALA A 110 -5.95 -56.34 31.16
CA ALA A 110 -5.12 -57.44 31.66
C ALA A 110 -5.46 -57.85 33.11
N GLN A 111 -5.91 -56.91 33.95
CA GLN A 111 -6.36 -57.19 35.32
C GLN A 111 -7.77 -57.79 35.40
N ARG A 112 -8.54 -57.73 34.30
CA ARG A 112 -9.90 -58.29 34.22
C ARG A 112 -9.94 -59.74 33.75
N HIS A 113 -8.82 -60.28 33.28
CA HIS A 113 -8.63 -61.68 32.88
C HIS A 113 -7.80 -62.42 33.92
#